data_AF-A0A4Y8KZV6-F1
#
_entry.id   AF-A0A4Y8KZV6-F1
#
_cell.length_a   1.000
_cell.length_b   1.000
_cell.length_c   1.000
_cell.angle_alpha   90.00
_cell.angle_beta   90.00
_cell.angle_gamma   90.00
#
_symmetry.space_group_name_H-M   'P 1'
#
loop_
_entity.id
_entity.type
_entity.pdbx_description
1 polymer ?
#
loop_
_entity_poly.entity_id
_entity_poly.type
_entity_poly.pdbx_seq_one_letter_code
_entity_poly.pdbx_strand_id
1 'polypeptide(L)'
;MKITEMTWNIDKEMKELFRKQVILPIPESDDEWSIMLDEAAEEEIDLSGQMTEDLNEAKEELSSVLPDRFLPYLENGTLNQPDLPTDVREDYLQWIRESEIAFESKLNAAFENKEKAAVHLSSEAQNVFTDSLHDGVIQLVERNGNSLRLHVNNENGFSTKAMVILDFKGITSEESDEPIQTGQWFIYDELQKTDDGFALRVLFDCPESQWTIHMKELEAEALFRPKQYVTLKDEDKLDGLPVTEYLTLLNPEHSYRFISPTEDISISLNDEWALDDPHAIDYIYTNVFEDPYAHFNEPMPSDQILDAALSENIQLQVQAWNTLYHNPQEHRQIINQLLRGIELTGENEMVIGLYVQHFYDAAVLDEENIRKFDVLIERS
;
A
#
# COMPACT_ATOMS: atom_id res chain seq x y z
N MET A 1 28.68 -21.90 -24.04
CA MET A 1 28.16 -21.19 -22.86
C MET A 1 26.66 -21.44 -22.88
N LYS A 2 26.13 -22.21 -21.91
CA LYS A 2 24.69 -22.44 -21.83
C LYS A 2 24.09 -21.12 -21.36
N ILE A 3 23.23 -20.52 -22.18
CA ILE A 3 22.31 -19.49 -21.71
C ILE A 3 21.46 -20.21 -20.66
N THR A 4 21.67 -19.89 -19.39
CA THR A 4 20.72 -20.26 -18.35
C THR A 4 19.45 -19.52 -18.74
N GLU A 5 18.40 -20.23 -19.13
CA GLU A 5 17.11 -19.59 -19.38
C GLU A 5 16.75 -18.81 -18.11
N MET A 6 16.62 -17.48 -18.26
CA MET A 6 16.11 -16.65 -17.18
C MET A 6 14.73 -17.19 -16.81
N THR A 7 14.62 -17.65 -15.57
CA THR A 7 13.36 -18.14 -15.03
C THR A 7 12.75 -16.99 -14.24
N TRP A 8 11.60 -16.52 -14.69
CA TRP A 8 10.81 -15.54 -13.96
C TRP A 8 10.08 -16.23 -12.81
N ASN A 9 9.99 -15.56 -11.66
CA ASN A 9 9.20 -16.03 -10.53
C ASN A 9 7.76 -15.61 -10.63
N ILE A 10 7.45 -14.51 -11.33
CA ILE A 10 6.09 -14.05 -11.58
C ILE A 10 5.76 -14.08 -13.08
N ASP A 11 4.53 -14.47 -13.37
CA ASP A 11 3.93 -14.38 -14.70
C ASP A 11 2.40 -14.24 -14.58
N LYS A 12 1.78 -13.87 -15.70
CA LYS A 12 0.33 -13.69 -15.78
C LYS A 12 -0.43 -14.99 -15.51
N GLU A 13 0.07 -16.13 -15.99
CA GLU A 13 -0.61 -17.42 -15.83
C GLU A 13 -0.74 -17.83 -14.35
N MET A 14 0.32 -17.60 -13.57
CA MET A 14 0.33 -17.79 -12.13
C MET A 14 -0.63 -16.83 -11.42
N LYS A 15 -0.60 -15.53 -11.75
CA LYS A 15 -1.52 -14.55 -11.17
C LYS A 15 -2.98 -14.98 -11.40
N GLU A 16 -3.29 -15.39 -12.63
CA GLU A 16 -4.62 -15.85 -13.01
C GLU A 16 -5.03 -17.16 -12.33
N LEU A 17 -4.11 -18.10 -12.18
CA LEU A 17 -4.35 -19.31 -11.42
C LEU A 17 -4.70 -18.97 -9.96
N PHE A 18 -3.87 -18.15 -9.31
CA PHE A 18 -4.10 -17.74 -7.92
C PHE A 18 -5.44 -17.03 -7.76
N ARG A 19 -5.75 -16.04 -8.60
CA ARG A 19 -7.03 -15.32 -8.61
C ARG A 19 -8.22 -16.29 -8.65
N LYS A 20 -8.17 -17.29 -9.54
CA LYS A 20 -9.24 -18.30 -9.68
C LYS A 20 -9.36 -19.22 -8.48
N GLN A 21 -8.26 -19.49 -7.76
CA GLN A 21 -8.28 -20.33 -6.57
C GLN A 21 -8.90 -19.61 -5.37
N VAL A 22 -8.72 -18.29 -5.28
CA VAL A 22 -9.22 -17.47 -4.16
C VAL A 22 -10.50 -16.69 -4.49
N ILE A 23 -11.09 -16.92 -5.68
CA ILE A 23 -12.24 -16.16 -6.20
C ILE A 23 -13.49 -16.25 -5.31
N LEU A 24 -13.61 -17.33 -4.53
CA LEU A 24 -14.76 -17.59 -3.66
C LEU A 24 -14.29 -17.71 -2.20
N PRO A 25 -14.20 -16.59 -1.46
CA PRO A 25 -13.92 -16.62 -0.03
C PRO A 25 -15.10 -17.21 0.73
N ILE A 26 -14.81 -17.95 1.80
CA ILE A 26 -15.82 -18.49 2.73
C ILE A 26 -15.38 -18.24 4.19
N PRO A 27 -16.31 -18.16 5.16
CA PRO A 27 -15.96 -17.90 6.55
C PRO A 27 -15.03 -18.97 7.14
N GLU A 28 -14.00 -18.53 7.85
CA GLU A 28 -12.92 -19.37 8.37
C GLU A 28 -13.32 -20.12 9.63
N SER A 29 -14.34 -19.65 10.35
CA SER A 29 -14.80 -20.25 11.61
C SER A 29 -16.33 -20.30 11.73
N ASP A 30 -16.84 -21.15 12.63
CA ASP A 30 -18.28 -21.17 12.97
C ASP A 30 -18.68 -19.86 13.69
N ASP A 31 -17.73 -19.23 14.39
CA ASP A 31 -17.94 -17.93 15.04
C ASP A 31 -18.09 -16.81 14.00
N GLU A 32 -17.26 -16.77 12.96
CA GLU A 32 -17.44 -15.84 11.82
C GLU A 32 -18.77 -16.05 11.11
N TRP A 33 -19.18 -17.31 10.91
CA TRP A 33 -20.52 -17.61 10.38
C TRP A 33 -21.63 -17.02 11.24
N SER A 34 -21.53 -17.16 12.58
CA SER A 34 -22.52 -16.58 13.50
C SER A 34 -22.55 -15.06 13.39
N ILE A 35 -21.37 -14.42 13.37
CA ILE A 35 -21.25 -12.96 13.26
C ILE A 35 -21.89 -12.46 11.96
N MET A 36 -21.54 -13.07 10.82
CA MET A 36 -22.10 -12.67 9.52
C MET A 36 -23.61 -12.85 9.44
N LEU A 37 -24.16 -13.91 10.06
CA LEU A 37 -25.60 -14.16 10.10
C LEU A 37 -26.33 -13.16 11.00
N ASP A 38 -25.75 -12.82 12.14
CA ASP A 38 -26.31 -11.84 13.08
C ASP A 38 -26.30 -10.43 12.46
N GLU A 39 -25.19 -10.01 11.86
CA GLU A 39 -25.07 -8.72 11.14
C GLU A 39 -26.06 -8.61 9.98
N ALA A 40 -26.17 -9.66 9.15
CA ALA A 40 -27.13 -9.66 8.05
C ALA A 40 -28.58 -9.57 8.55
N ALA A 41 -28.90 -10.20 9.69
CA ALA A 41 -30.23 -10.11 10.30
C ALA A 41 -30.51 -8.71 10.87
N GLU A 42 -29.50 -8.05 11.45
CA GLU A 42 -29.61 -6.67 11.96
C GLU A 42 -29.81 -5.65 10.83
N GLU A 43 -29.14 -5.85 9.69
CA GLU A 43 -29.21 -4.95 8.53
C GLU A 43 -30.31 -5.30 7.52
N GLU A 44 -31.12 -6.35 7.79
CA GLU A 44 -32.14 -6.88 6.89
C GLU A 44 -31.58 -7.29 5.50
N ILE A 45 -30.34 -7.79 5.47
CA ILE A 45 -29.63 -8.24 4.26
C ILE A 45 -29.99 -9.70 3.95
N ASP A 46 -30.31 -9.98 2.68
CA ASP A 46 -30.46 -11.35 2.17
C ASP A 46 -29.10 -11.99 1.89
N LEU A 47 -28.41 -12.40 2.97
CA LEU A 47 -27.09 -13.02 2.88
C LEU A 47 -27.12 -14.30 2.02
N SER A 48 -28.14 -15.15 2.18
CA SER A 48 -28.22 -16.40 1.40
C SER A 48 -28.36 -16.14 -0.10
N GLY A 49 -29.13 -15.10 -0.47
CA GLY A 49 -29.21 -14.61 -1.84
C GLY A 49 -27.84 -14.15 -2.38
N GLN A 50 -27.14 -13.30 -1.63
CA GLN A 50 -25.80 -12.82 -2.00
C GLN A 50 -24.80 -13.97 -2.20
N MET A 51 -24.72 -14.89 -1.25
CA MET A 51 -23.81 -16.03 -1.36
C MET A 51 -24.16 -16.93 -2.56
N THR A 52 -25.44 -17.07 -2.87
CA THR A 52 -25.87 -17.79 -4.07
C THR A 52 -25.41 -17.08 -5.36
N GLU A 53 -25.49 -15.75 -5.39
CA GLU A 53 -25.00 -14.93 -6.49
C GLU A 53 -23.48 -15.05 -6.64
N ASP A 54 -22.72 -14.86 -5.57
CA ASP A 54 -21.26 -14.98 -5.53
C ASP A 54 -20.78 -16.34 -6.05
N LEU A 55 -21.43 -17.43 -5.60
CA LEU A 55 -21.11 -18.78 -6.04
C LEU A 55 -21.38 -18.96 -7.54
N ASN A 56 -22.48 -18.40 -8.05
CA ASN A 56 -22.83 -18.49 -9.46
C ASN A 56 -21.87 -17.69 -10.34
N GLU A 57 -21.42 -16.52 -9.89
CA GLU A 57 -20.42 -15.70 -10.58
C GLU A 57 -19.05 -16.40 -10.62
N ALA A 58 -18.61 -16.97 -9.49
CA ALA A 58 -17.36 -17.70 -9.39
C ALA A 58 -17.35 -19.06 -10.11
N LYS A 59 -18.53 -19.64 -10.37
CA LYS A 59 -18.67 -21.06 -10.75
C LYS A 59 -17.86 -21.48 -11.96
N GLU A 60 -17.91 -20.71 -13.03
CA GLU A 60 -17.23 -21.04 -14.28
C GLU A 60 -15.72 -21.05 -14.08
N GLU A 61 -15.18 -19.99 -13.47
CA GLU A 61 -13.74 -19.86 -13.22
C GLU A 61 -13.23 -20.90 -12.23
N LEU A 62 -13.92 -21.06 -11.10
CA LEU A 62 -13.54 -21.99 -10.04
C LEU A 62 -13.55 -23.43 -10.55
N SER A 63 -14.54 -23.82 -11.38
CA SER A 63 -14.61 -25.18 -11.94
C SER A 63 -13.38 -25.60 -12.75
N SER A 64 -12.61 -24.63 -13.27
CA SER A 64 -11.40 -24.92 -14.05
C SER A 64 -10.16 -25.24 -13.21
N VAL A 65 -10.17 -24.90 -11.91
CA VAL A 65 -9.02 -25.05 -11.00
C VAL A 65 -9.35 -25.83 -9.73
N LEU A 66 -10.64 -25.98 -9.40
CA LEU A 66 -11.12 -26.59 -8.17
C LEU A 66 -10.86 -28.11 -8.16
N PRO A 67 -10.27 -28.66 -7.09
CA PRO A 67 -10.10 -30.10 -6.94
C PRO A 67 -11.43 -30.88 -7.00
N ASP A 68 -11.40 -32.05 -7.64
CA ASP A 68 -12.59 -32.93 -7.85
C ASP A 68 -13.43 -33.18 -6.60
N ARG A 69 -12.79 -33.22 -5.43
CA ARG A 69 -13.47 -33.46 -4.13
C ARG A 69 -14.47 -32.36 -3.74
N PHE A 70 -14.31 -31.15 -4.27
CA PHE A 70 -15.22 -30.03 -4.00
C PHE A 70 -16.29 -29.83 -5.07
N LEU A 71 -16.15 -30.45 -6.26
CA LEU A 71 -17.10 -30.32 -7.36
C LEU A 71 -18.55 -30.63 -6.97
N PRO A 72 -18.86 -31.67 -6.16
CA PRO A 72 -20.24 -31.92 -5.75
C PRO A 72 -20.88 -30.74 -5.01
N TYR A 73 -20.10 -30.00 -4.21
CA TYR A 73 -20.54 -28.84 -3.43
C TYR A 73 -20.66 -27.56 -4.30
N LEU A 74 -19.82 -27.44 -5.34
CA LEU A 74 -19.94 -26.39 -6.35
C LEU A 74 -21.18 -26.60 -7.24
N GLU A 75 -21.45 -27.86 -7.61
CA GLU A 75 -22.56 -28.22 -8.50
C GLU A 75 -23.92 -28.05 -7.82
N ASN A 76 -24.04 -28.48 -6.56
CA ASN A 76 -25.29 -28.43 -5.81
C ASN A 76 -25.56 -27.07 -5.13
N GLY A 77 -24.61 -26.13 -5.17
CA GLY A 77 -24.77 -24.78 -4.64
C GLY A 77 -24.41 -24.61 -3.17
N THR A 78 -23.75 -25.57 -2.52
CA THR A 78 -23.51 -25.53 -1.06
C THR A 78 -22.09 -25.14 -0.67
N LEU A 79 -21.17 -24.92 -1.62
CA LEU A 79 -19.74 -24.70 -1.34
C LEU A 79 -19.43 -23.48 -0.46
N ASN A 80 -20.26 -22.44 -0.51
CA ASN A 80 -20.13 -21.25 0.32
C ASN A 80 -21.35 -21.05 1.22
N GLN A 81 -22.03 -22.12 1.62
CA GLN A 81 -23.26 -22.00 2.43
C GLN A 81 -23.00 -22.41 3.89
N PRO A 82 -23.79 -21.91 4.86
CA PRO A 82 -23.61 -22.26 6.28
C PRO A 82 -23.79 -23.75 6.59
N ASP A 83 -24.47 -24.49 5.72
CA ASP A 83 -24.69 -25.94 5.85
C ASP A 83 -23.57 -26.79 5.24
N LEU A 84 -22.50 -26.16 4.72
CA LEU A 84 -21.30 -26.87 4.29
C LEU A 84 -20.72 -27.66 5.48
N PRO A 85 -20.49 -28.98 5.35
CA PRO A 85 -19.89 -29.77 6.42
C PRO A 85 -18.53 -29.19 6.86
N THR A 86 -18.31 -29.11 8.17
CA THR A 86 -17.10 -28.49 8.76
C THR A 86 -15.80 -29.10 8.22
N ASP A 87 -15.76 -30.42 8.03
CA ASP A 87 -14.59 -31.13 7.47
C ASP A 87 -14.30 -30.74 6.01
N VAL A 88 -15.34 -30.46 5.23
CA VAL A 88 -15.22 -29.97 3.85
C VAL A 88 -14.79 -28.51 3.82
N ARG A 89 -15.34 -27.70 4.73
CA ARG A 89 -14.97 -26.28 4.91
C ARG A 89 -13.50 -26.14 5.24
N GLU A 90 -13.02 -26.89 6.24
CA GLU A 90 -11.62 -26.90 6.65
C GLU A 90 -10.67 -27.38 5.53
N ASP A 91 -11.06 -28.41 4.76
CA ASP A 91 -10.27 -28.88 3.61
C ASP A 91 -10.21 -27.83 2.48
N TYR A 92 -11.32 -27.15 2.19
CA TYR A 92 -11.36 -26.07 1.20
C TYR A 92 -10.49 -24.89 1.61
N LEU A 93 -10.60 -24.43 2.86
CA LEU A 93 -9.77 -23.36 3.41
C LEU A 93 -8.29 -23.74 3.42
N GLN A 94 -7.96 -25.00 3.74
CA GLN A 94 -6.59 -25.49 3.69
C GLN A 94 -6.04 -25.45 2.25
N TRP A 95 -6.84 -25.83 1.25
CA TRP A 95 -6.45 -25.75 -0.16
C TRP A 95 -6.22 -24.30 -0.64
N ILE A 96 -7.04 -23.35 -0.19
CA ILE A 96 -6.82 -21.91 -0.44
C ILE A 96 -5.50 -21.46 0.19
N ARG A 97 -5.29 -21.74 1.49
CA ARG A 97 -4.07 -21.36 2.22
C ARG A 97 -2.79 -21.93 1.58
N GLU A 98 -2.84 -23.16 1.09
CA GLU A 98 -1.72 -23.76 0.35
C GLU A 98 -1.41 -22.99 -0.95
N SER A 99 -2.45 -22.48 -1.61
CA SER A 99 -2.32 -21.67 -2.83
C SER A 99 -1.76 -20.28 -2.53
N GLU A 100 -2.20 -19.65 -1.44
CA GLU A 100 -1.67 -18.37 -0.92
C GLU A 100 -0.17 -18.49 -0.60
N ILE A 101 0.22 -19.48 0.20
CA ILE A 101 1.63 -19.74 0.55
C ILE A 101 2.49 -19.96 -0.70
N ALA A 102 1.97 -20.72 -1.68
CA ALA A 102 2.67 -20.97 -2.92
C ALA A 102 2.87 -19.69 -3.74
N PHE A 103 1.85 -18.84 -3.83
CA PHE A 103 1.91 -17.56 -4.54
C PHE A 103 2.83 -16.56 -3.83
N GLU A 104 2.69 -16.40 -2.52
CA GLU A 104 3.57 -15.57 -1.70
C GLU A 104 5.04 -15.98 -1.82
N SER A 105 5.34 -17.28 -1.85
CA SER A 105 6.71 -17.75 -2.06
C SER A 105 7.29 -17.29 -3.40
N LYS A 106 6.45 -17.12 -4.43
CA LYS A 106 6.87 -16.61 -5.75
C LYS A 106 7.08 -15.10 -5.73
N LEU A 107 6.19 -14.37 -5.07
CA LEU A 107 6.35 -12.92 -4.85
C LEU A 107 7.63 -12.63 -4.06
N ASN A 108 7.90 -13.38 -2.99
CA ASN A 108 9.13 -13.27 -2.20
C ASN A 108 10.39 -13.54 -3.05
N ALA A 109 10.37 -14.58 -3.89
CA ALA A 109 11.50 -14.86 -4.79
C ALA A 109 11.71 -13.76 -5.84
N ALA A 110 10.64 -13.18 -6.39
CA ALA A 110 10.72 -12.01 -7.28
C ALA A 110 11.28 -10.77 -6.56
N PHE A 111 10.84 -10.52 -5.33
CA PHE A 111 11.35 -9.43 -4.49
C PHE A 111 12.85 -9.60 -4.19
N GLU A 112 13.28 -10.80 -3.78
CA GLU A 112 14.71 -11.07 -3.56
C GLU A 112 15.55 -10.86 -4.82
N ASN A 113 15.03 -11.23 -5.99
CA ASN A 113 15.70 -10.98 -7.26
C ASN A 113 15.83 -9.48 -7.55
N LYS A 114 14.77 -8.72 -7.28
CA LYS A 114 14.77 -7.26 -7.40
C LYS A 114 15.83 -6.64 -6.49
N GLU A 115 15.92 -7.02 -5.23
CA GLU A 115 16.96 -6.53 -4.31
C GLU A 115 18.37 -6.84 -4.83
N LYS A 116 18.61 -8.09 -5.27
CA LYS A 116 19.90 -8.53 -5.84
C LYS A 116 20.24 -7.80 -7.15
N ALA A 117 19.26 -7.40 -7.94
CA ALA A 117 19.48 -6.63 -9.15
C ALA A 117 19.72 -5.14 -8.85
N ALA A 118 18.96 -4.57 -7.91
CA ALA A 118 18.98 -3.15 -7.57
C ALA A 118 20.36 -2.70 -7.09
N VAL A 119 21.11 -3.51 -6.35
CA VAL A 119 22.49 -3.17 -5.89
C VAL A 119 23.47 -2.83 -7.03
N HIS A 120 23.13 -3.17 -8.28
CA HIS A 120 23.91 -2.84 -9.48
C HIS A 120 23.46 -1.56 -10.19
N LEU A 121 22.40 -0.90 -9.72
CA LEU A 121 21.90 0.38 -10.23
C LEU A 121 22.56 1.56 -9.50
N SER A 122 22.26 2.80 -9.92
CA SER A 122 22.66 4.00 -9.17
C SER A 122 21.98 4.05 -7.79
N SER A 123 22.50 4.88 -6.89
CA SER A 123 21.91 5.05 -5.56
C SER A 123 20.47 5.58 -5.61
N GLU A 124 20.19 6.46 -6.57
CA GLU A 124 18.85 7.01 -6.81
C GLU A 124 17.88 5.92 -7.25
N ALA A 125 18.31 5.07 -8.19
CA ALA A 125 17.49 3.97 -8.68
C ALA A 125 17.32 2.88 -7.62
N GLN A 126 18.36 2.56 -6.85
CA GLN A 126 18.27 1.68 -5.69
C GLN A 126 17.21 2.16 -4.70
N ASN A 127 17.20 3.47 -4.39
CA ASN A 127 16.21 4.06 -3.51
C ASN A 127 14.79 3.92 -4.05
N VAL A 128 14.56 3.98 -5.37
CA VAL A 128 13.23 3.74 -5.94
C VAL A 128 12.76 2.31 -5.64
N PHE A 129 13.62 1.31 -5.86
CA PHE A 129 13.28 -0.10 -5.70
C PHE A 129 13.30 -0.61 -4.25
N THR A 130 13.52 0.25 -3.24
CA THR A 130 13.28 -0.14 -1.83
C THR A 130 11.80 -0.29 -1.51
N ASP A 131 10.94 0.40 -2.26
CA ASP A 131 9.50 0.40 -2.02
C ASP A 131 8.80 -0.36 -3.15
N SER A 132 7.58 -0.79 -2.85
CA SER A 132 6.72 -1.38 -3.86
C SER A 132 6.25 -0.35 -4.87
N LEU A 133 6.13 -0.75 -6.14
CA LEU A 133 5.42 0.00 -7.18
C LEU A 133 3.94 -0.45 -7.31
N HIS A 134 3.47 -1.31 -6.41
CA HIS A 134 2.09 -1.79 -6.37
C HIS A 134 1.10 -0.62 -6.29
N ASP A 135 0.02 -0.72 -7.06
CA ASP A 135 -0.99 0.31 -7.30
C ASP A 135 -0.50 1.58 -7.99
N GLY A 136 0.75 1.56 -8.48
CA GLY A 136 1.29 2.64 -9.30
C GLY A 136 0.61 2.70 -10.66
N VAL A 137 0.18 3.88 -11.10
CA VAL A 137 -0.50 4.05 -12.40
C VAL A 137 0.43 4.71 -13.40
N ILE A 138 0.57 4.15 -14.60
CA ILE A 138 1.33 4.79 -15.69
C ILE A 138 0.64 6.11 -16.05
N GLN A 139 1.32 7.21 -15.81
CA GLN A 139 0.82 8.55 -16.08
C GLN A 139 1.32 9.09 -17.41
N LEU A 140 2.60 8.88 -17.73
CA LEU A 140 3.21 9.35 -18.98
C LEU A 140 4.14 8.28 -19.56
N VAL A 141 4.14 8.17 -20.89
CA VAL A 141 4.95 7.23 -21.66
C VAL A 141 5.70 8.00 -22.74
N GLU A 142 7.02 8.04 -22.66
CA GLU A 142 7.87 8.70 -23.65
C GLU A 142 8.80 7.69 -24.32
N ARG A 143 8.78 7.64 -25.65
CA ARG A 143 9.66 6.76 -26.43
C ARG A 143 10.60 7.57 -27.31
N ASN A 144 11.90 7.24 -27.27
CA ASN A 144 12.90 7.86 -28.12
C ASN A 144 13.94 6.82 -28.57
N GLY A 145 13.79 6.33 -29.80
CA GLY A 145 14.68 5.31 -30.36
C GLY A 145 14.67 4.02 -29.52
N ASN A 146 15.81 3.69 -28.91
CA ASN A 146 15.97 2.53 -28.03
C ASN A 146 15.86 2.90 -26.54
N SER A 147 15.16 3.98 -26.22
CA SER A 147 14.87 4.37 -24.85
C SER A 147 13.36 4.50 -24.64
N LEU A 148 12.93 4.13 -23.44
CA LEU A 148 11.58 4.28 -22.92
C LEU A 148 11.69 4.99 -21.57
N ARG A 149 10.88 6.01 -21.36
CA ARG A 149 10.70 6.63 -20.06
C ARG A 149 9.24 6.47 -19.63
N LEU A 150 9.04 5.97 -18.42
CA LEU A 150 7.73 5.80 -17.80
C LEU A 150 7.66 6.68 -16.56
N HIS A 151 6.56 7.40 -16.41
CA HIS A 151 6.19 8.09 -15.18
C HIS A 151 5.05 7.32 -14.54
N VAL A 152 5.27 6.84 -13.33
CA VAL A 152 4.34 6.01 -12.57
C VAL A 152 3.90 6.81 -11.34
N ASN A 153 2.62 7.16 -11.31
CA ASN A 153 2.00 7.80 -10.17
C ASN A 153 1.71 6.76 -9.08
N ASN A 154 2.39 6.89 -7.95
CA ASN A 154 2.33 5.96 -6.82
C ASN A 154 1.50 6.50 -5.65
N GLU A 155 0.67 7.53 -5.84
CA GLU A 155 -0.16 8.08 -4.76
C GLU A 155 -1.14 7.10 -4.14
N ASN A 156 -1.57 6.08 -4.91
CA ASN A 156 -2.46 5.03 -4.40
C ASN A 156 -1.69 3.94 -3.63
N GLY A 157 -0.35 3.95 -3.70
CA GLY A 157 0.50 2.96 -3.04
C GLY A 157 0.89 3.35 -1.62
N PHE A 158 1.56 2.42 -0.93
CA PHE A 158 2.02 2.60 0.46
C PHE A 158 3.39 3.28 0.59
N SER A 159 3.74 4.17 -0.33
CA SER A 159 5.05 4.86 -0.35
C SER A 159 4.88 6.38 -0.25
N THR A 160 5.84 7.06 0.37
CA THR A 160 5.93 8.52 0.32
C THR A 160 6.35 9.04 -1.07
N LYS A 161 6.88 8.17 -1.93
CA LYS A 161 7.29 8.49 -3.31
C LYS A 161 6.05 8.58 -4.19
N ALA A 162 5.58 9.79 -4.44
CA ALA A 162 4.33 10.04 -5.18
C ALA A 162 4.45 9.82 -6.68
N MET A 163 5.62 10.09 -7.27
CA MET A 163 5.88 9.89 -8.69
C MET A 163 7.22 9.21 -8.89
N VAL A 164 7.22 8.06 -9.55
CA VAL A 164 8.43 7.32 -9.91
C VAL A 164 8.66 7.45 -11.41
N ILE A 165 9.88 7.81 -11.80
CA ILE A 165 10.28 7.93 -13.20
C ILE A 165 11.30 6.84 -13.49
N LEU A 166 10.97 5.94 -14.42
CA LEU A 166 11.84 4.85 -14.86
C LEU A 166 12.35 5.17 -16.27
N ASP A 167 13.67 5.23 -16.45
CA ASP A 167 14.33 5.49 -17.74
C ASP A 167 15.11 4.24 -18.17
N PHE A 168 14.53 3.53 -19.14
CA PHE A 168 15.07 2.33 -19.75
C PHE A 168 15.91 2.72 -20.96
N LYS A 169 17.22 2.45 -20.94
CA LYS A 169 18.14 2.84 -22.01
C LYS A 169 18.79 1.64 -22.68
N GLY A 170 18.95 1.76 -24.00
CA GLY A 170 19.57 0.72 -24.81
C GLY A 170 18.72 -0.55 -24.83
N ILE A 171 17.41 -0.41 -25.00
CA ILE A 171 16.44 -1.50 -25.10
C ILE A 171 16.87 -2.48 -26.20
N THR A 172 16.94 -3.76 -25.84
CA THR A 172 17.34 -4.85 -26.74
C THR A 172 16.17 -5.73 -27.16
N SER A 173 15.17 -5.88 -26.29
CA SER A 173 13.92 -6.57 -26.58
C SER A 173 12.81 -6.07 -25.66
N GLU A 174 11.58 -6.19 -26.15
CA GLU A 174 10.36 -5.82 -25.44
C GLU A 174 9.26 -6.79 -25.87
N GLU A 175 8.57 -7.38 -24.91
CA GLU A 175 7.48 -8.33 -25.10
C GLU A 175 6.29 -7.84 -24.27
N SER A 176 5.11 -7.80 -24.87
CA SER A 176 3.90 -7.35 -24.18
C SER A 176 2.67 -8.03 -24.77
N ASP A 177 1.74 -8.42 -23.90
CA ASP A 177 0.42 -8.89 -24.33
C ASP A 177 -0.42 -7.74 -24.92
N GLU A 178 -0.28 -6.55 -24.32
CA GLU A 178 -0.98 -5.33 -24.69
C GLU A 178 0.01 -4.15 -24.79
N PRO A 179 -0.23 -3.13 -25.64
CA PRO A 179 0.62 -1.97 -25.70
C PRO A 179 0.72 -1.25 -24.35
N ILE A 180 1.93 -0.84 -23.99
CA ILE A 180 2.13 0.04 -22.82
C ILE A 180 1.46 1.38 -23.07
N GLN A 181 0.59 1.77 -22.15
CA GLN A 181 -0.21 2.97 -22.24
C GLN A 181 -0.51 3.57 -20.86
N THR A 182 -0.89 4.83 -20.86
CA THR A 182 -1.34 5.54 -19.66
C THR A 182 -2.58 4.88 -19.06
N GLY A 183 -2.68 4.86 -17.73
CA GLY A 183 -3.80 4.30 -16.98
C GLY A 183 -3.64 2.83 -16.58
N GLN A 184 -2.56 2.16 -16.99
CA GLN A 184 -2.25 0.80 -16.54
C GLN A 184 -1.70 0.79 -15.11
N TRP A 185 -2.16 -0.15 -14.30
CA TRP A 185 -1.81 -0.28 -12.88
C TRP A 185 -0.72 -1.32 -12.67
N PHE A 186 0.39 -0.94 -12.06
CA PHE A 186 1.43 -1.86 -11.61
C PHE A 186 0.90 -2.69 -10.45
N ILE A 187 0.87 -4.02 -10.60
CA ILE A 187 0.51 -4.91 -9.50
C ILE A 187 1.75 -5.61 -8.98
N TYR A 188 2.45 -6.34 -9.85
CA TYR A 188 3.67 -7.06 -9.48
C TYR A 188 4.80 -6.74 -10.44
N ASP A 189 6.02 -6.69 -9.93
CA ASP A 189 7.20 -6.50 -10.75
C ASP A 189 8.38 -7.33 -10.24
N GLU A 190 9.19 -7.79 -11.20
CA GLU A 190 10.42 -8.51 -10.94
C GLU A 190 11.53 -7.90 -11.79
N LEU A 191 12.59 -7.43 -11.12
CA LEU A 191 13.80 -6.92 -11.76
C LEU A 191 14.91 -7.97 -11.64
N GLN A 192 15.56 -8.29 -12.75
CA GLN A 192 16.69 -9.21 -12.80
C GLN A 192 17.92 -8.54 -13.41
N LYS A 193 19.10 -8.82 -12.86
CA LYS A 193 20.38 -8.49 -13.49
C LYS A 193 20.71 -9.53 -14.55
N THR A 194 21.05 -9.09 -15.76
CA THR A 194 21.52 -9.96 -16.85
C THR A 194 23.05 -9.81 -17.02
N ASP A 195 23.67 -10.60 -17.89
CA ASP A 195 25.10 -10.43 -18.22
C ASP A 195 25.37 -9.05 -18.83
N ASP A 196 24.48 -8.56 -19.70
CA ASP A 196 24.67 -7.35 -20.52
C ASP A 196 23.83 -6.14 -20.08
N GLY A 197 23.10 -6.25 -18.97
CA GLY A 197 22.19 -5.20 -18.50
C GLY A 197 21.19 -5.68 -17.47
N PHE A 198 19.92 -5.39 -17.69
CA PHE A 198 18.80 -5.69 -16.81
C PHE A 198 17.60 -6.22 -17.61
N ALA A 199 16.70 -6.89 -16.91
CA ALA A 199 15.38 -7.26 -17.41
C ALA A 199 14.35 -6.91 -16.35
N LEU A 200 13.26 -6.26 -16.74
CA LEU A 200 12.12 -5.99 -15.87
C LEU A 200 10.89 -6.68 -16.44
N ARG A 201 10.17 -7.40 -15.58
CA ARG A 201 8.82 -7.88 -15.86
C ARG A 201 7.84 -7.16 -14.96
N VAL A 202 6.71 -6.74 -15.53
CA VAL A 202 5.60 -6.13 -14.81
C VAL A 202 4.31 -6.86 -15.18
N LEU A 203 3.49 -7.15 -14.17
CA LEU A 203 2.12 -7.61 -14.30
C LEU A 203 1.20 -6.42 -14.02
N PHE A 204 0.49 -6.00 -15.06
CA PHE A 204 -0.44 -4.89 -14.97
C PHE A 204 -1.87 -5.34 -14.65
N ASP A 205 -2.68 -4.38 -14.21
CA ASP A 205 -4.13 -4.44 -14.22
C ASP A 205 -4.72 -3.25 -14.99
N CYS A 206 -5.97 -3.41 -15.46
CA CYS A 206 -6.73 -2.42 -16.24
C CYS A 206 -6.00 -1.86 -17.49
N PRO A 207 -5.81 -2.68 -18.56
CA PRO A 207 -6.18 -4.09 -18.68
C PRO A 207 -5.11 -5.02 -18.12
N GLU A 208 -5.55 -6.20 -17.68
CA GLU A 208 -4.66 -7.24 -17.21
C GLU A 208 -3.69 -7.71 -18.32
N SER A 209 -2.41 -7.47 -18.13
CA SER A 209 -1.38 -7.72 -19.15
C SER A 209 -0.02 -7.99 -18.52
N GLN A 210 0.82 -8.74 -19.22
CA GLN A 210 2.22 -8.91 -18.87
C GLN A 210 3.10 -8.10 -19.83
N TRP A 211 4.10 -7.45 -19.27
CA TRP A 211 5.13 -6.74 -20.01
C TRP A 211 6.51 -7.17 -19.53
N THR A 212 7.42 -7.40 -20.47
CA THR A 212 8.82 -7.73 -20.19
C THR A 212 9.72 -6.91 -21.09
N ILE A 213 10.69 -6.21 -20.50
CA ILE A 213 11.64 -5.35 -21.20
C ILE A 213 13.07 -5.74 -20.81
N HIS A 214 13.95 -5.82 -21.81
CA HIS A 214 15.39 -5.99 -21.62
C HIS A 214 16.13 -4.73 -22.05
N MET A 215 17.02 -4.25 -21.19
CA MET A 215 17.74 -2.99 -21.37
C MET A 215 19.18 -3.12 -20.89
N LYS A 216 20.06 -2.23 -21.36
CA LYS A 216 21.45 -2.18 -20.91
C LYS A 216 21.57 -1.44 -19.58
N GLU A 217 20.84 -0.34 -19.47
CA GLU A 217 20.88 0.59 -18.36
C GLU A 217 19.45 0.91 -17.93
N LEU A 218 19.26 0.97 -16.61
CA LEU A 218 18.03 1.39 -15.97
C LEU A 218 18.40 2.51 -15.00
N GLU A 219 17.83 3.68 -15.20
CA GLU A 219 17.86 4.78 -14.24
C GLU A 219 16.46 4.94 -13.65
N ALA A 220 16.39 5.39 -12.42
CA ALA A 220 15.13 5.73 -11.80
C ALA A 220 15.30 6.87 -10.80
N GLU A 221 14.27 7.70 -10.71
CA GLU A 221 14.15 8.77 -9.72
C GLU A 221 12.73 8.78 -9.12
N ALA A 222 12.61 9.34 -7.92
CA ALA A 222 11.34 9.55 -7.26
C ALA A 222 11.14 11.03 -6.95
N LEU A 223 9.90 11.48 -7.07
CA LEU A 223 9.43 12.79 -6.66
C LEU A 223 8.33 12.63 -5.62
N PHE A 224 8.14 13.68 -4.83
CA PHE A 224 7.26 13.74 -3.69
C PHE A 224 6.16 14.77 -3.93
N ARG A 225 5.05 14.60 -3.20
CA ARG A 225 4.08 15.69 -3.07
C ARG A 225 4.69 16.81 -2.23
N PRO A 226 4.52 18.09 -2.63
CA PRO A 226 4.84 19.19 -1.75
C PRO A 226 4.08 19.04 -0.43
N LYS A 227 4.70 19.38 0.70
CA LYS A 227 4.06 19.28 2.01
C LYS A 227 2.67 19.94 2.05
N GLN A 228 2.55 21.12 1.43
CA GLN A 228 1.30 21.88 1.36
C GLN A 228 0.21 21.15 0.57
N TYR A 229 0.56 20.35 -0.44
CA TYR A 229 -0.40 19.50 -1.15
C TYR A 229 -1.12 18.58 -0.17
N VAL A 230 -0.33 17.82 0.60
CA VAL A 230 -0.84 16.82 1.54
C VAL A 230 -1.66 17.50 2.64
N THR A 231 -1.13 18.57 3.23
CA THR A 231 -1.86 19.32 4.28
C THR A 231 -3.21 19.84 3.78
N LEU A 232 -3.27 20.44 2.58
CA LEU A 232 -4.51 20.99 2.05
C LEU A 232 -5.50 19.91 1.62
N LYS A 233 -5.02 18.78 1.11
CA LYS A 233 -5.84 17.63 0.74
C LYS A 233 -6.52 17.03 1.97
N ASP A 234 -5.77 16.79 3.05
CA ASP A 234 -6.30 16.24 4.30
C ASP A 234 -7.30 17.18 5.00
N GLU A 235 -7.18 18.49 4.76
CA GLU A 235 -8.08 19.51 5.31
C GLU A 235 -9.29 19.81 4.42
N ASP A 236 -9.46 19.08 3.29
CA ASP A 236 -10.49 19.34 2.27
C ASP A 236 -10.46 20.78 1.72
N LYS A 237 -9.27 21.38 1.62
CA LYS A 237 -9.03 22.76 1.16
C LYS A 237 -8.35 22.87 -0.19
N LEU A 238 -7.99 21.73 -0.79
CA LEU A 238 -7.39 21.69 -2.12
C LEU A 238 -8.42 22.03 -3.21
N ASP A 239 -9.66 21.55 -3.04
CA ASP A 239 -10.73 21.71 -4.01
C ASP A 239 -11.11 23.19 -4.20
N GLY A 240 -10.99 23.65 -5.45
CA GLY A 240 -11.31 25.03 -5.84
C GLY A 240 -10.22 26.05 -5.50
N LEU A 241 -9.09 25.63 -4.92
CA LEU A 241 -7.92 26.49 -4.71
C LEU A 241 -7.30 26.85 -6.07
N PRO A 242 -7.15 28.15 -6.41
CA PRO A 242 -6.46 28.54 -7.64
C PRO A 242 -5.00 28.09 -7.61
N VAL A 243 -4.50 27.53 -8.73
CA VAL A 243 -3.10 27.10 -8.86
C VAL A 243 -2.14 28.22 -8.48
N THR A 244 -2.42 29.45 -8.90
CA THR A 244 -1.59 30.62 -8.57
C THR A 244 -1.55 30.91 -7.09
N GLU A 245 -2.63 30.67 -6.35
CA GLU A 245 -2.64 30.78 -4.88
C GLU A 245 -1.85 29.63 -4.25
N TYR A 246 -2.06 28.40 -4.73
CA TYR A 246 -1.31 27.23 -4.27
C TYR A 246 0.21 27.39 -4.42
N LEU A 247 0.69 27.90 -5.57
CA LEU A 247 2.11 28.15 -5.82
C LEU A 247 2.73 29.14 -4.81
N THR A 248 1.96 30.07 -4.25
CA THR A 248 2.45 31.00 -3.22
C THR A 248 2.66 30.34 -1.86
N LEU A 249 2.06 29.16 -1.63
CA LEU A 249 2.21 28.39 -0.40
C LEU A 249 3.44 27.46 -0.44
N LEU A 250 3.99 27.22 -1.64
CA LEU A 250 5.12 26.33 -1.85
C LEU A 250 6.44 26.93 -1.36
N ASN A 251 7.35 26.07 -0.92
CA ASN A 251 8.69 26.47 -0.48
C ASN A 251 9.54 26.95 -1.68
N PRO A 252 10.01 28.21 -1.70
CA PRO A 252 10.74 28.78 -2.84
C PRO A 252 12.16 28.22 -3.03
N GLU A 253 12.71 27.52 -2.03
CA GLU A 253 14.03 26.90 -2.11
C GLU A 253 14.00 25.54 -2.84
N HIS A 254 12.79 25.02 -3.11
CA HIS A 254 12.61 23.71 -3.75
C HIS A 254 12.47 23.84 -5.26
N SER A 255 12.80 22.75 -5.94
CA SER A 255 12.53 22.59 -7.37
C SER A 255 11.21 21.86 -7.55
N TYR A 256 10.39 22.34 -8.50
CA TYR A 256 9.09 21.76 -8.79
C TYR A 256 9.02 21.34 -10.26
N ARG A 257 8.24 20.28 -10.50
CA ARG A 257 7.91 19.79 -11.84
C ARG A 257 6.40 19.63 -11.96
N PHE A 258 5.87 20.04 -13.11
CA PHE A 258 4.51 19.73 -13.52
C PHE A 258 4.57 18.49 -14.42
N ILE A 259 3.95 17.39 -13.98
CA ILE A 259 3.94 16.11 -14.69
C ILE A 259 2.48 15.70 -14.90
N SER A 260 1.99 15.94 -16.11
CA SER A 260 0.65 15.52 -16.55
C SER A 260 0.76 14.32 -17.51
N PRO A 261 -0.37 13.76 -17.97
CA PRO A 261 -0.33 12.69 -18.96
C PRO A 261 0.28 13.07 -20.32
N THR A 262 0.58 14.34 -20.56
CA THR A 262 1.11 14.84 -21.85
C THR A 262 2.44 15.55 -21.73
N GLU A 263 2.82 16.03 -20.54
CA GLU A 263 3.95 16.92 -20.36
C GLU A 263 4.66 16.65 -19.03
N ASP A 264 5.98 16.78 -19.07
CA ASP A 264 6.86 16.80 -17.90
C ASP A 264 7.78 18.01 -18.03
N ILE A 265 7.48 19.05 -17.27
CA ILE A 265 8.18 20.33 -17.36
C ILE A 265 8.61 20.82 -15.98
N SER A 266 9.81 21.40 -15.93
CA SER A 266 10.23 22.19 -14.78
C SER A 266 9.49 23.51 -14.77
N ILE A 267 9.14 23.97 -13.58
CA ILE A 267 8.24 25.10 -13.37
C ILE A 267 8.83 26.04 -12.32
N SER A 268 8.58 27.34 -12.48
CA SER A 268 8.94 28.36 -11.51
C SER A 268 7.69 28.88 -10.81
N LEU A 269 7.81 29.16 -9.50
CA LEU A 269 6.72 29.69 -8.68
C LEU A 269 6.26 31.09 -9.12
N ASN A 270 7.08 31.79 -9.93
CA ASN A 270 6.77 33.12 -10.45
C ASN A 270 6.25 33.10 -11.89
N ASP A 271 6.15 31.92 -12.51
CA ASP A 271 5.65 31.87 -13.89
C ASP A 271 4.17 32.29 -13.89
N GLU A 272 3.71 32.94 -14.96
CA GLU A 272 2.28 33.14 -15.17
C GLU A 272 1.70 31.81 -15.67
N TRP A 273 1.40 30.90 -14.74
CA TRP A 273 0.84 29.60 -15.07
C TRP A 273 -0.60 29.77 -15.56
N ALA A 274 -0.78 29.52 -16.85
CA ALA A 274 -2.05 29.59 -17.55
C ALA A 274 -2.57 28.18 -17.88
N LEU A 275 -2.62 27.30 -16.87
CA LEU A 275 -3.42 26.10 -17.01
C LEU A 275 -4.82 26.42 -16.49
N ASP A 276 -5.78 26.49 -17.41
CA ASP A 276 -7.24 26.47 -17.10
C ASP A 276 -7.68 25.08 -16.54
N ASP A 277 -6.72 24.24 -16.13
CA ASP A 277 -6.98 22.91 -15.60
C ASP A 277 -7.20 23.00 -14.07
N PRO A 278 -8.42 22.72 -13.58
CA PRO A 278 -8.71 22.69 -12.15
C PRO A 278 -7.90 21.62 -11.38
N HIS A 279 -7.32 20.64 -12.08
CA HIS A 279 -6.51 19.57 -11.50
C HIS A 279 -5.00 19.82 -11.61
N ALA A 280 -4.57 21.00 -12.05
CA ALA A 280 -3.14 21.27 -12.24
C ALA A 280 -2.31 21.11 -10.94
N ILE A 281 -2.92 21.34 -9.78
CA ILE A 281 -2.27 21.13 -8.47
C ILE A 281 -1.90 19.64 -8.27
N ASP A 282 -2.74 18.72 -8.74
CA ASP A 282 -2.53 17.26 -8.67
C ASP A 282 -1.37 16.79 -9.57
N TYR A 283 -0.80 17.67 -10.38
CA TYR A 283 0.33 17.36 -11.26
C TYR A 283 1.63 18.02 -10.81
N ILE A 284 1.65 18.69 -9.64
CA ILE A 284 2.85 19.33 -9.12
C ILE A 284 3.59 18.41 -8.15
N TYR A 285 4.88 18.23 -8.42
CA TYR A 285 5.78 17.39 -7.64
C TYR A 285 7.08 18.13 -7.32
N THR A 286 7.80 17.65 -6.31
CA THR A 286 9.13 18.15 -5.94
C THR A 286 10.11 17.01 -5.70
N ASN A 287 11.41 17.27 -5.84
CA ASN A 287 12.46 16.29 -5.54
C ASN A 287 12.87 16.27 -4.05
N VAL A 288 12.23 17.07 -3.21
CA VAL A 288 12.50 17.14 -1.76
C VAL A 288 11.32 16.58 -0.98
N PHE A 289 11.57 15.55 -0.18
CA PHE A 289 10.58 15.08 0.77
C PHE A 289 10.53 15.99 2.00
N GLU A 290 9.34 16.48 2.33
CA GLU A 290 9.04 17.16 3.57
C GLU A 290 7.91 16.42 4.27
N ASP A 291 8.13 15.98 5.51
CA ASP A 291 7.09 15.34 6.31
C ASP A 291 6.00 16.38 6.68
N PRO A 292 4.76 16.23 6.18
CA PRO A 292 3.68 17.16 6.49
C PRO A 292 3.30 17.12 7.97
N TYR A 293 3.55 16.00 8.64
CA TYR A 293 3.19 15.71 10.02
C TYR A 293 4.34 15.92 11.01
N ALA A 294 5.50 16.42 10.55
CA ALA A 294 6.67 16.67 11.39
C ALA A 294 6.37 17.48 12.66
N HIS A 295 5.39 18.40 12.57
CA HIS A 295 4.97 19.24 13.69
C HIS A 295 4.33 18.44 14.85
N PHE A 296 3.76 17.26 14.58
CA PHE A 296 3.28 16.36 15.64
C PHE A 296 4.40 15.71 16.45
N ASN A 297 5.65 15.78 15.97
CA ASN A 297 6.82 15.29 16.69
C ASN A 297 7.55 16.41 17.46
N GLU A 298 7.12 17.66 17.33
CA GLU A 298 7.67 18.76 18.12
C GLU A 298 7.23 18.61 19.59
N PRO A 299 8.18 18.58 20.55
CA PRO A 299 7.85 18.38 21.96
C PRO A 299 6.91 19.46 22.50
N MET A 300 5.81 19.02 23.09
CA MET A 300 4.87 19.91 23.75
C MET A 300 5.37 20.29 25.16
N PRO A 301 5.17 21.55 25.61
CA PRO A 301 5.44 21.95 26.98
C PRO A 301 4.70 21.07 28.00
N SER A 302 5.39 20.63 29.05
CA SER A 302 4.84 19.65 30.01
C SER A 302 3.56 20.08 30.71
N ASP A 303 3.35 21.39 30.87
CA ASP A 303 2.15 21.97 31.46
C ASP A 303 0.92 21.92 30.54
N GLN A 304 1.10 21.61 29.25
CA GLN A 304 0.04 21.52 28.24
C GLN A 304 -0.31 20.07 27.85
N ILE A 305 0.59 19.12 28.09
CA ILE A 305 0.45 17.72 27.63
C ILE A 305 -0.86 17.08 28.12
N LEU A 306 -1.20 17.24 29.40
CA LEU A 306 -2.37 16.58 29.97
C LEU A 306 -3.67 17.08 29.34
N ASP A 307 -3.81 18.39 29.20
CA ASP A 307 -5.00 19.01 28.61
C ASP A 307 -5.10 18.69 27.11
N ALA A 308 -3.96 18.68 26.40
CA ALA A 308 -3.90 18.36 24.98
C ALA A 308 -4.27 16.88 24.69
N ALA A 309 -3.74 15.94 25.47
CA ALA A 309 -4.00 14.51 25.34
C ALA A 309 -5.46 14.13 25.61
N LEU A 310 -6.20 14.95 26.35
CA LEU A 310 -7.62 14.76 26.67
C LEU A 310 -8.54 15.70 25.90
N SER A 311 -8.00 16.54 25.01
CA SER A 311 -8.78 17.52 24.25
C SER A 311 -9.57 16.84 23.13
N GLU A 312 -10.62 17.47 22.60
CA GLU A 312 -11.31 16.99 21.38
C GLU A 312 -10.49 17.26 20.09
N ASN A 313 -9.36 17.97 20.21
CA ASN A 313 -8.50 18.29 19.07
C ASN A 313 -7.52 17.13 18.82
N ILE A 314 -7.79 16.34 17.80
CA ILE A 314 -6.98 15.17 17.41
C ILE A 314 -5.51 15.54 17.19
N GLN A 315 -5.21 16.70 16.58
CA GLN A 315 -3.84 17.13 16.34
C GLN A 315 -3.07 17.35 17.65
N LEU A 316 -3.72 17.99 18.63
CA LEU A 316 -3.13 18.19 19.97
C LEU A 316 -2.99 16.87 20.72
N GLN A 317 -3.96 15.95 20.58
CA GLN A 317 -3.84 14.62 21.17
C GLN A 317 -2.63 13.89 20.61
N VAL A 318 -2.49 13.81 19.29
CA VAL A 318 -1.37 13.13 18.61
C VAL A 318 -0.03 13.72 19.05
N GLN A 319 0.11 15.05 19.05
CA GLN A 319 1.34 15.70 19.50
C GLN A 319 1.66 15.41 20.98
N ALA A 320 0.65 15.42 21.85
CA ALA A 320 0.83 15.11 23.26
C ALA A 320 1.29 13.66 23.47
N TRP A 321 0.64 12.70 22.81
CA TRP A 321 1.02 11.28 22.86
C TRP A 321 2.42 11.03 22.27
N ASN A 322 2.77 11.67 21.16
CA ASN A 322 4.12 11.61 20.60
C ASN A 322 5.17 12.20 21.56
N THR A 323 4.86 13.31 22.24
CA THR A 323 5.75 13.90 23.26
C THR A 323 6.02 12.92 24.41
N LEU A 324 4.97 12.24 24.88
CA LEU A 324 5.07 11.21 25.92
C LEU A 324 5.86 9.99 25.44
N TYR A 325 5.64 9.55 24.20
CA TYR A 325 6.30 8.41 23.58
C TYR A 325 7.82 8.60 23.45
N HIS A 326 8.25 9.78 23.00
CA HIS A 326 9.67 10.08 22.79
C HIS A 326 10.44 10.32 24.09
N ASN A 327 9.81 10.87 25.13
CA ASN A 327 10.46 11.22 26.40
C ASN A 327 9.75 10.62 27.62
N PRO A 328 9.58 9.29 27.69
CA PRO A 328 8.69 8.67 28.66
C PRO A 328 9.19 8.80 30.11
N GLN A 329 10.50 8.88 30.31
CA GLN A 329 11.09 9.08 31.65
C GLN A 329 10.78 10.46 32.23
N GLU A 330 10.87 11.50 31.41
CA GLU A 330 10.67 12.88 31.83
C GLU A 330 9.20 13.15 32.18
N HIS A 331 8.29 12.43 31.52
CA HIS A 331 6.85 12.60 31.68
C HIS A 331 6.17 11.49 32.47
N ARG A 332 6.93 10.72 33.26
CA ARG A 332 6.43 9.58 34.05
C ARG A 332 5.17 9.87 34.84
N GLN A 333 5.11 11.02 35.51
CA GLN A 333 3.95 11.41 36.32
C GLN A 333 2.72 11.66 35.45
N ILE A 334 2.88 12.35 34.32
CA ILE A 334 1.82 12.68 33.37
C ILE A 334 1.27 11.41 32.72
N ILE A 335 2.16 10.51 32.26
CA ILE A 335 1.79 9.22 31.66
C ILE A 335 0.90 8.41 32.59
N ASN A 336 1.34 8.23 33.85
CA ASN A 336 0.56 7.44 34.80
C ASN A 336 -0.77 8.10 35.16
N GLN A 337 -0.83 9.44 35.19
CA GLN A 337 -2.08 10.17 35.41
C GLN A 337 -3.06 9.98 34.24
N LEU A 338 -2.58 10.08 33.00
CA LEU A 338 -3.38 9.90 31.79
C LEU A 338 -3.96 8.49 31.71
N LEU A 339 -3.11 7.47 31.81
CA LEU A 339 -3.50 6.07 31.70
C LEU A 339 -4.53 5.64 32.77
N ARG A 340 -4.48 6.23 33.96
CA ARG A 340 -5.51 6.00 35.00
C ARG A 340 -6.89 6.45 34.55
N GLY A 341 -6.98 7.56 33.82
CA GLY A 341 -8.23 8.14 33.34
C GLY A 341 -8.82 7.50 32.07
N ILE A 342 -8.04 6.70 31.33
CA ILE A 342 -8.48 6.10 30.06
C ILE A 342 -9.32 4.85 30.31
N GLU A 343 -10.49 4.76 29.69
CA GLU A 343 -11.26 3.52 29.64
C GLU A 343 -10.88 2.74 28.37
N LEU A 344 -10.55 1.45 28.53
CA LEU A 344 -10.30 0.57 27.38
C LEU A 344 -11.63 0.24 26.71
N THR A 345 -11.67 0.44 25.41
CA THR A 345 -12.76 0.05 24.51
C THR A 345 -12.16 -0.78 23.39
N GLY A 346 -12.97 -1.60 22.70
CA GLY A 346 -12.48 -2.34 21.53
C GLY A 346 -11.87 -1.43 20.45
N GLU A 347 -12.33 -0.18 20.36
CA GLU A 347 -11.84 0.81 19.39
C GLU A 347 -10.44 1.37 19.73
N ASN A 348 -10.09 1.49 21.01
CA ASN A 348 -8.82 2.09 21.43
C ASN A 348 -7.78 1.08 21.93
N GLU A 349 -8.18 -0.18 22.12
CA GLU A 349 -7.36 -1.23 22.71
C GLU A 349 -6.01 -1.40 22.01
N MET A 350 -6.02 -1.46 20.68
CA MET A 350 -4.79 -1.63 19.89
C MET A 350 -3.81 -0.47 20.08
N VAL A 351 -4.30 0.77 19.94
CA VAL A 351 -3.45 1.96 20.03
C VAL A 351 -2.92 2.15 21.46
N ILE A 352 -3.77 1.99 22.47
CA ILE A 352 -3.37 2.09 23.88
C ILE A 352 -2.40 0.96 24.24
N GLY A 353 -2.60 -0.24 23.70
CA GLY A 353 -1.68 -1.38 23.89
C GLY A 353 -0.25 -1.04 23.48
N LEU A 354 -0.06 -0.41 22.31
CA LEU A 354 1.26 0.03 21.84
C LEU A 354 1.95 0.99 22.82
N TYR A 355 1.23 2.01 23.30
CA TYR A 355 1.77 2.97 24.27
C TYR A 355 2.06 2.32 25.62
N VAL A 356 1.15 1.51 26.13
CA VAL A 356 1.30 0.81 27.41
C VAL A 356 2.52 -0.10 27.37
N GLN A 357 2.67 -0.92 26.32
CA GLN A 357 3.82 -1.80 26.17
C GLN A 357 5.12 -0.99 26.15
N HIS A 358 5.20 0.06 25.33
CA HIS A 358 6.36 0.94 25.26
C HIS A 358 6.73 1.57 26.61
N PHE A 359 5.74 2.07 27.36
CA PHE A 359 5.96 2.65 28.69
C PHE A 359 6.29 1.61 29.76
N TYR A 360 5.81 0.38 29.61
CA TYR A 360 6.18 -0.75 30.45
C TYR A 360 7.65 -1.12 30.24
N ASP A 361 8.09 -1.26 28.99
CA ASP A 361 9.47 -1.57 28.63
C ASP A 361 10.43 -0.46 29.06
N ALA A 362 9.97 0.79 29.02
CA ALA A 362 10.68 1.92 29.59
C ALA A 362 10.68 1.96 31.13
N ALA A 363 10.02 1.04 31.84
CA ALA A 363 9.89 1.03 33.31
C ALA A 363 9.28 2.32 33.90
N VAL A 364 8.33 2.93 33.17
CA VAL A 364 7.69 4.19 33.54
C VAL A 364 6.37 3.96 34.29
N LEU A 365 5.65 2.89 33.98
CA LEU A 365 4.36 2.57 34.57
C LEU A 365 4.46 2.26 36.08
N ASP A 366 3.46 2.70 36.83
CA ASP A 366 3.26 2.31 38.23
C ASP A 366 2.48 0.99 38.34
N GLU A 367 2.47 0.40 39.56
CA GLU A 367 1.79 -0.88 39.79
C GLU A 367 0.30 -0.86 39.48
N GLU A 368 -0.35 0.30 39.56
CA GLU A 368 -1.78 0.45 39.33
C GLU A 368 -2.09 0.34 37.83
N ASN A 369 -1.36 1.07 37.00
CA ASN A 369 -1.49 0.98 35.55
C ASN A 369 -1.02 -0.37 35.00
N ILE A 370 0.04 -0.97 35.56
CA ILE A 370 0.46 -2.33 35.17
C ILE A 370 -0.66 -3.34 35.39
N ARG A 371 -1.37 -3.27 36.53
CA ARG A 371 -2.49 -4.18 36.80
C ARG A 371 -3.70 -3.90 35.90
N LYS A 372 -3.97 -2.62 35.62
CA LYS A 372 -5.10 -2.21 34.78
C LYS A 372 -4.95 -2.72 33.35
N PHE A 373 -3.75 -2.65 32.80
CA PHE A 373 -3.46 -3.01 31.42
C PHE A 373 -2.69 -4.34 31.29
N ASP A 374 -2.77 -5.22 32.30
CA ASP A 374 -2.01 -6.48 32.35
C ASP A 374 -2.22 -7.37 31.11
N VAL A 375 -3.43 -7.34 30.54
CA VAL A 375 -3.82 -8.08 29.33
C VAL A 375 -3.14 -7.58 28.06
N LEU A 376 -2.64 -6.34 28.06
CA LEU A 376 -1.97 -5.72 26.91
C LEU A 376 -0.45 -5.74 27.02
N ILE A 377 0.10 -6.27 28.14
CA ILE A 377 1.54 -6.28 28.40
C ILE A 377 2.11 -7.66 28.10
N GLU A 378 2.97 -7.74 27.09
CA GLU A 378 3.76 -8.92 26.79
C GLU A 378 5.00 -8.98 27.69
N ARG A 379 5.03 -9.97 28.58
CA ARG A 379 6.18 -10.22 29.47
C ARG A 379 7.13 -11.19 28.79
N SER A 380 8.28 -10.67 28.35
CA SER A 380 9.40 -11.49 27.85
C SER A 380 10.17 -12.21 28.94
#